data_AF-A0A7W0YGF6-F1
#
_entry.id   AF-A0A7W0YGF6-F1
#
_cell.length_a   1.000
_cell.length_b   1.000
_cell.length_c   1.000
_cell.angle_alpha   90.00
_cell.angle_beta   90.00
_cell.angle_gamma   90.00
#
_symmetry.space_group_name_H-M   'P 1'
#
loop_
_entity.id
_entity.type
_entity.pdbx_description
1 polymer ?
#
loop_
_entity_poly.entity_id
_entity_poly.type
_entity_poly.pdbx_seq_one_letter_code
_entity_poly.pdbx_strand_id
1 'polypeptide(L)'
;MITGTQAQTLATVAVFGAIATVLLIYFPPGALLASTTATGGDMGAHVYAPWYMRHYLFPRGQVAGWSPGWFAGFPMFYFYFPLVASFQAILSFVIPYAVAFKLGSALGTFFLPVAVYLLLRLLRLPFPTPQIGAVFGMSFLFMDSFTIFGGNIAGSMAGEYSYGLSLGLCLVFVGLVYRILTGEGRPILAALVLAAAVLSHLVPVIMVVAVLPVFWVLGVRTHGRRRTLGRLAVVFGVAFCLTGFWVIPFLARISYTTNMHWTQIEGLGNLFPREIWAYVLPAAAGALVAFLRRDRRALVIGFMLAFGALAYFFTPPGHVWNGRFVPVWYLGLYCLAAYFLGAVVPSLFSLVWRRRARLIGVLTVAAVTVTVLGWILARRDDTFVDDWIRTNYAGYERQADWPQLRELMSHVKD
;
A
#
# COMPACT_ATOMS: atom_id res chain seq x y z
N MET A 1 -17.91 6.27 -34.27
CA MET A 1 -17.98 4.94 -33.59
C MET A 1 -16.75 4.79 -32.71
N ILE A 2 -16.92 4.66 -31.40
CA ILE A 2 -15.82 4.45 -30.45
C ILE A 2 -15.29 3.01 -30.64
N THR A 3 -13.99 2.83 -30.83
CA THR A 3 -13.37 1.50 -30.96
C THR A 3 -13.33 0.78 -29.60
N GLY A 4 -13.19 -0.55 -29.63
CA GLY A 4 -13.17 -1.35 -28.39
C GLY A 4 -12.05 -0.98 -27.41
N THR A 5 -10.91 -0.51 -27.91
CA THR A 5 -9.79 -0.01 -27.09
C THR A 5 -10.08 1.37 -26.51
N GLN A 6 -10.68 2.27 -27.29
CA GLN A 6 -11.10 3.60 -26.81
C GLN A 6 -12.10 3.50 -25.66
N ALA A 7 -13.08 2.58 -25.73
CA ALA A 7 -14.05 2.37 -24.65
C ALA A 7 -13.39 1.90 -23.34
N GLN A 8 -12.38 1.03 -23.42
CA GLN A 8 -11.63 0.57 -22.25
C GLN A 8 -10.81 1.71 -21.63
N THR A 9 -10.14 2.51 -22.46
CA THR A 9 -9.39 3.68 -22.01
C THR A 9 -10.31 4.69 -21.33
N LEU A 10 -11.46 5.01 -21.92
CA LEU A 10 -12.45 5.90 -21.32
C LEU A 10 -12.96 5.37 -19.98
N ALA A 11 -13.28 4.07 -19.88
CA ALA A 11 -13.67 3.45 -18.62
C ALA A 11 -12.56 3.54 -17.56
N THR A 12 -11.30 3.31 -17.93
CA THR A 12 -10.16 3.47 -17.01
C THR A 12 -10.03 4.92 -16.53
N VAL A 13 -10.09 5.90 -17.44
CA VAL A 13 -10.01 7.33 -17.07
C VAL A 13 -11.17 7.71 -16.15
N ALA A 14 -12.40 7.27 -16.45
CA ALA A 14 -13.57 7.53 -15.62
C ALA A 14 -13.42 6.93 -14.21
N VAL A 15 -12.95 5.69 -14.10
CA VAL A 15 -12.71 5.03 -12.80
C VAL A 15 -11.69 5.80 -11.97
N PHE A 16 -10.53 6.13 -12.55
CA PHE A 16 -9.50 6.87 -11.81
C PHE A 16 -9.91 8.31 -11.51
N GLY A 17 -10.69 8.95 -12.38
CA GLY A 17 -11.31 10.25 -12.10
C GLY A 17 -12.25 10.18 -10.91
N ALA A 18 -13.09 9.15 -10.82
CA ALA A 18 -14.00 8.93 -9.71
C ALA A 18 -13.25 8.62 -8.40
N ILE A 19 -12.24 7.74 -8.45
CA ILE A 19 -11.36 7.43 -7.30
C ILE A 19 -10.68 8.71 -6.79
N ALA A 20 -10.06 9.48 -7.69
CA ALA A 20 -9.39 10.73 -7.32
C ALA A 20 -10.37 11.74 -6.73
N THR A 21 -11.58 11.84 -7.29
CA THR A 21 -12.63 12.73 -6.77
C THR A 21 -13.02 12.35 -5.34
N VAL A 22 -13.29 11.07 -5.08
CA VAL A 22 -13.61 10.60 -3.72
C VAL A 22 -12.45 10.87 -2.77
N LEU A 23 -11.22 10.52 -3.14
CA LEU A 23 -10.06 10.81 -2.28
C LEU A 23 -9.93 12.30 -1.98
N LEU A 24 -10.15 13.19 -2.96
CA LEU A 24 -10.07 14.64 -2.74
C LEU A 24 -11.25 15.22 -1.93
N ILE A 25 -12.39 14.53 -1.88
CA ILE A 25 -13.51 14.88 -0.98
C ILE A 25 -13.13 14.64 0.49
N TYR A 26 -12.42 13.54 0.77
CA TYR A 26 -11.95 13.18 2.12
C TYR A 26 -10.66 13.90 2.49
N PHE A 27 -9.77 14.11 1.53
CA PHE A 27 -8.51 14.83 1.67
C PHE A 27 -8.63 16.21 0.99
N PRO A 28 -9.36 17.17 1.57
CA PRO A 28 -9.61 18.44 0.93
C PRO A 28 -8.28 19.17 0.64
N PRO A 29 -8.08 19.70 -0.59
CA PRO A 29 -6.86 20.41 -0.94
C PRO A 29 -6.51 21.53 0.04
N GLY A 30 -7.50 22.20 0.61
CA GLY A 30 -7.30 23.23 1.63
C GLY A 30 -6.59 22.73 2.89
N ALA A 31 -6.85 21.50 3.35
CA ALA A 31 -6.17 20.92 4.51
C ALA A 31 -4.82 20.29 4.13
N LEU A 32 -4.75 19.60 2.99
CA LEU A 32 -3.52 19.02 2.45
C LEU A 32 -2.44 20.07 2.19
N LEU A 33 -2.84 21.23 1.66
CA LEU A 33 -1.95 22.32 1.27
C LEU A 33 -1.86 23.44 2.33
N ALA A 34 -2.57 23.31 3.44
CA ALA A 34 -2.40 24.22 4.57
C ALA A 34 -1.01 24.05 5.19
N SER A 35 -0.35 25.18 5.45
CA SER A 35 0.93 25.23 6.16
C SER A 35 0.74 25.10 7.68
N THR A 36 -0.01 24.08 8.10
CA THR A 36 -0.22 23.68 9.51
C THR A 36 0.41 22.32 9.76
N THR A 37 1.06 22.17 10.91
CA THR A 37 1.84 20.97 11.27
C THR A 37 0.90 19.80 11.48
N ALA A 38 1.05 18.73 10.68
CA ALA A 38 0.19 17.55 10.81
C ALA A 38 0.24 16.98 12.25
N THR A 39 -0.91 16.52 12.72
CA THR A 39 -1.11 15.92 14.05
C THR A 39 -1.62 14.48 13.93
N GLY A 40 -2.16 13.92 15.01
CA GLY A 40 -2.56 12.52 15.14
C GLY A 40 -1.75 11.81 16.21
N GLY A 41 -1.88 10.48 16.29
CA GLY A 41 -1.10 9.63 17.21
C GLY A 41 0.42 9.66 16.89
N ASP A 42 0.98 8.56 16.37
CA ASP A 42 2.41 8.54 16.02
C ASP A 42 2.72 9.44 14.81
N MET A 43 1.71 9.75 13.98
CA MET A 43 1.86 10.68 12.87
C MET A 43 2.43 12.04 13.28
N GLY A 44 1.96 12.61 14.39
CA GLY A 44 2.46 13.89 14.91
C GLY A 44 3.93 13.81 15.35
N ALA A 45 4.36 12.66 15.87
CA ALA A 45 5.76 12.44 16.25
C ALA A 45 6.70 12.33 15.04
N HIS A 46 6.18 11.88 13.89
CA HIS A 46 6.99 11.75 12.68
C HIS A 46 7.38 13.08 12.03
N VAL A 47 6.77 14.21 12.41
CA VAL A 47 7.11 15.54 11.83
C VAL A 47 8.54 15.97 12.15
N TYR A 48 9.22 15.38 13.13
CA TYR A 48 10.60 15.74 13.44
C TYR A 48 11.62 15.11 12.50
N ALA A 49 11.42 13.85 12.09
CA ALA A 49 12.42 13.09 11.36
C ALA A 49 12.80 13.68 9.99
N PRO A 50 11.84 14.05 9.11
CA PRO A 50 12.17 14.70 7.83
C PRO A 50 12.70 16.13 8.02
N TRP A 51 12.24 16.83 9.05
CA TRP A 51 12.78 18.15 9.41
C TRP A 51 14.27 18.03 9.77
N TYR A 52 14.63 17.07 10.62
CA TYR A 52 16.01 16.83 11.00
C TYR A 52 16.86 16.40 9.80
N MET A 53 16.31 15.54 8.93
CA MET A 53 16.96 15.13 7.69
C MET A 53 17.32 16.33 6.81
N ARG A 54 16.37 17.25 6.59
CA ARG A 54 16.57 18.46 5.78
C ARG A 54 17.65 19.38 6.35
N HIS A 55 17.62 19.65 7.66
CA HIS A 55 18.48 20.69 8.26
C HIS A 55 19.85 20.17 8.72
N TYR A 56 19.96 18.87 9.02
CA TYR A 56 21.18 18.32 9.63
C TYR A 56 21.82 17.19 8.81
N LEU A 57 21.04 16.30 8.21
CA LEU A 57 21.61 15.15 7.49
C LEU A 57 22.02 15.50 6.06
N PHE A 58 21.08 16.01 5.25
CA PHE A 58 21.34 16.31 3.84
C PHE A 58 22.46 17.32 3.59
N PRO A 59 22.61 18.41 4.37
CA PRO A 59 23.74 19.33 4.19
C PRO A 59 25.11 18.68 4.39
N ARG A 60 25.15 17.53 5.09
CA ARG A 60 26.37 16.73 5.33
C ARG A 60 26.47 15.52 4.41
N GLY A 61 25.56 15.38 3.42
CA GLY A 61 25.50 14.21 2.54
C GLY A 61 25.09 12.93 3.27
N GLN A 62 24.39 13.04 4.41
CA GLN A 62 23.98 11.90 5.23
C GLN A 62 22.49 11.59 5.07
N VAL A 63 22.14 10.32 5.32
CA VAL A 63 20.75 9.81 5.31
C VAL A 63 20.34 9.19 6.65
N ALA A 64 21.29 9.05 7.57
CA ALA A 64 21.11 8.64 8.95
C ALA A 64 22.16 9.34 9.82
N GLY A 65 21.86 9.60 11.10
CA GLY A 65 22.79 10.27 12.02
C GLY A 65 22.32 10.24 13.48
N TRP A 66 23.01 10.96 14.37
CA TRP A 66 22.65 11.08 15.79
C TRP A 66 21.97 12.42 16.06
N SER A 67 20.72 12.40 16.51
CA SER A 67 20.03 13.61 16.94
C SER A 67 20.23 13.85 18.43
N PRO A 68 20.69 15.04 18.88
CA PRO A 68 20.75 15.40 20.29
C PRO A 68 19.38 15.82 20.86
N GLY A 69 18.31 15.79 20.06
CA GLY A 69 17.03 16.43 20.39
C GLY A 69 16.20 15.77 21.50
N TRP A 70 16.68 14.68 22.13
CA TRP A 70 15.98 14.01 23.23
C TRP A 70 16.98 13.31 24.15
N PHE A 71 16.97 13.61 25.46
CA PHE A 71 17.89 13.04 26.45
C PHE A 71 19.37 13.15 26.00
N ALA A 72 20.14 12.06 26.03
CA ALA A 72 21.52 12.00 25.52
C ALA A 72 21.61 11.89 23.98
N GLY A 73 20.46 12.00 23.30
CA GLY A 73 20.28 11.83 21.88
C GLY A 73 19.78 10.44 21.48
N PHE A 74 19.44 10.30 20.20
CA PHE A 74 18.91 9.06 19.64
C PHE A 74 19.27 8.92 18.15
N PRO A 75 19.34 7.67 17.63
CA PRO A 75 19.75 7.44 16.26
C PRO A 75 18.60 7.69 15.28
N MET A 76 18.82 8.62 14.35
CA MET A 76 17.86 8.99 13.32
C MET A 76 18.08 8.15 12.05
N PHE A 77 17.03 7.48 11.57
CA PHE A 77 17.02 6.59 10.40
C PHE A 77 17.95 5.36 10.45
N TYR A 78 18.47 4.98 11.62
CA TYR A 78 19.16 3.68 11.78
C TYR A 78 18.15 2.53 11.85
N PHE A 79 17.00 2.77 12.49
CA PHE A 79 15.93 1.79 12.72
C PHE A 79 14.60 2.18 12.08
N TYR A 80 14.55 3.34 11.41
CA TYR A 80 13.41 3.86 10.68
C TYR A 80 13.74 3.95 9.18
N PHE A 81 12.71 3.75 8.36
CA PHE A 81 12.83 3.68 6.91
C PHE A 81 12.97 5.07 6.29
N PRO A 82 14.00 5.33 5.45
CA PRO A 82 14.36 6.69 5.08
C PRO A 82 13.57 7.24 3.90
N LEU A 83 12.91 6.43 3.05
CA LEU A 83 12.44 6.90 1.74
C LEU A 83 11.38 8.00 1.82
N VAL A 84 10.32 7.80 2.63
CA VAL A 84 9.23 8.77 2.70
C VAL A 84 9.70 10.05 3.37
N ALA A 85 10.49 9.95 4.44
CA ALA A 85 11.10 11.11 5.09
C ALA A 85 12.05 11.86 4.13
N SER A 86 12.81 11.13 3.31
CA SER A 86 13.67 11.75 2.28
C SER A 86 12.84 12.51 1.26
N PHE A 87 11.74 11.93 0.77
CA PHE A 87 10.82 12.62 -0.12
C PHE A 87 10.26 13.91 0.52
N GLN A 88 9.78 13.84 1.76
CA GLN A 88 9.25 14.99 2.50
C GLN A 88 10.30 16.08 2.70
N ALA A 89 11.52 15.70 3.10
CA ALA A 89 12.64 16.61 3.30
C ALA A 89 13.07 17.28 1.98
N ILE A 90 13.22 16.52 0.89
CA ILE A 90 13.57 17.05 -0.43
C ILE A 90 12.49 18.01 -0.94
N LEU A 91 11.22 17.61 -0.86
CA LEU A 91 10.10 18.42 -1.32
C LEU A 91 9.99 19.72 -0.51
N SER A 92 10.35 19.70 0.77
CA SER A 92 10.31 20.91 1.63
C SER A 92 11.37 21.97 1.31
N PHE A 93 12.28 21.74 0.36
CA PHE A 93 13.13 22.80 -0.18
C PHE A 93 12.38 23.72 -1.15
N VAL A 94 11.28 23.26 -1.76
CA VAL A 94 10.53 24.01 -2.78
C VAL A 94 9.13 24.44 -2.32
N ILE A 95 8.56 23.77 -1.33
CA ILE A 95 7.24 24.12 -0.75
C ILE A 95 7.32 24.12 0.79
N PRO A 96 6.31 24.70 1.50
CA PRO A 96 6.32 24.70 2.96
C PRO A 96 6.45 23.29 3.55
N TYR A 97 7.25 23.16 4.61
CA TYR A 97 7.57 21.88 5.24
C TYR A 97 6.33 21.06 5.63
N ALA A 98 5.35 21.72 6.26
CA ALA A 98 4.10 21.09 6.67
C ALA A 98 3.33 20.49 5.48
N VAL A 99 3.32 21.17 4.33
CA VAL A 99 2.68 20.68 3.10
C VAL A 99 3.45 19.49 2.55
N ALA A 100 4.79 19.58 2.47
CA ALA A 100 5.63 18.48 2.03
C ALA A 100 5.42 17.21 2.88
N PHE A 101 5.31 17.37 4.21
CA PHE A 101 5.01 16.28 5.12
C PHE A 101 3.68 15.61 4.80
N LYS A 102 2.59 16.38 4.70
CA LYS A 102 1.23 15.88 4.39
C LYS A 102 1.16 15.17 3.03
N LEU A 103 1.83 15.72 2.01
CA LEU A 103 1.90 15.07 0.70
C LEU A 103 2.64 13.74 0.77
N GLY A 104 3.76 13.68 1.51
CA GLY A 104 4.51 12.45 1.74
C GLY A 104 3.71 11.37 2.47
N SER A 105 2.95 11.75 3.50
CA SER A 105 2.09 10.81 4.24
C SER A 105 0.88 10.34 3.42
N ALA A 106 0.40 11.13 2.46
CA ALA A 106 -0.70 10.74 1.57
C ALA A 106 -0.27 9.80 0.42
N LEU A 107 1.04 9.68 0.11
CA LEU A 107 1.54 8.91 -1.05
C LEU A 107 1.01 7.48 -1.09
N GLY A 108 1.11 6.75 0.03
CA GLY A 108 0.66 5.36 0.10
C GLY A 108 -0.84 5.21 -0.17
N THR A 109 -1.65 6.06 0.48
CA THR A 109 -3.11 6.08 0.32
C THR A 109 -3.53 6.31 -1.13
N PHE A 110 -3.00 7.36 -1.78
CA PHE A 110 -3.36 7.68 -3.16
C PHE A 110 -2.78 6.67 -4.17
N PHE A 111 -1.65 6.05 -3.85
CA PHE A 111 -1.02 5.06 -4.71
C PHE A 111 -1.71 3.69 -4.65
N LEU A 112 -2.32 3.30 -3.53
CA LEU A 112 -2.80 1.94 -3.33
C LEU A 112 -3.82 1.45 -4.39
N PRO A 113 -4.86 2.21 -4.79
CA PRO A 113 -5.78 1.79 -5.85
C PRO A 113 -5.07 1.59 -7.18
N VAL A 114 -4.07 2.44 -7.46
CA VAL A 114 -3.20 2.32 -8.63
C VAL A 114 -2.34 1.05 -8.53
N ALA A 115 -1.78 0.75 -7.37
CA ALA A 115 -0.97 -0.44 -7.13
C ALA A 115 -1.77 -1.74 -7.34
N VAL A 116 -3.00 -1.81 -6.85
CA VAL A 116 -3.90 -2.96 -7.09
C VAL A 116 -4.21 -3.10 -8.58
N TYR A 117 -4.57 -2.00 -9.25
CA TYR A 117 -4.76 -1.98 -10.70
C TYR A 117 -3.53 -2.50 -11.45
N LEU A 118 -2.35 -2.00 -11.08
CA LEU A 118 -1.08 -2.37 -11.70
C LEU A 118 -0.75 -3.84 -11.48
N LEU A 119 -0.93 -4.37 -10.26
CA LEU A 119 -0.76 -5.80 -9.99
C LEU A 119 -1.62 -6.64 -10.93
N LEU A 120 -2.93 -6.38 -10.99
CA LEU A 120 -3.85 -7.17 -11.81
C LEU A 120 -3.57 -7.03 -13.32
N ARG A 121 -3.15 -5.82 -13.76
CA ARG A 121 -2.74 -5.58 -15.15
C ARG A 121 -1.42 -6.27 -15.49
N LEU A 122 -0.44 -6.26 -14.58
CA LEU A 122 0.84 -6.95 -14.74
C LEU A 122 0.68 -8.47 -14.72
N LEU A 123 -0.31 -8.98 -13.99
CA LEU A 123 -0.74 -10.38 -14.08
C LEU A 123 -1.43 -10.71 -15.41
N ARG A 124 -1.65 -9.74 -16.32
CA ARG A 124 -2.36 -9.92 -17.60
C ARG A 124 -3.81 -10.38 -17.42
N LEU A 125 -4.50 -9.94 -16.37
CA LEU A 125 -5.93 -10.20 -16.22
C LEU A 125 -6.74 -9.33 -17.20
N PRO A 126 -7.79 -9.87 -17.81
CA PRO A 126 -8.54 -9.19 -18.86
C PRO A 126 -9.33 -7.99 -18.30
N PHE A 127 -9.62 -7.03 -19.16
CA PHE A 127 -10.62 -6.01 -18.86
C PHE A 127 -11.98 -6.69 -18.54
N PRO A 128 -12.72 -6.26 -17.50
CA PRO A 128 -12.43 -5.12 -16.61
C PRO A 128 -11.76 -5.44 -15.25
N THR A 129 -11.16 -6.61 -15.05
CA THR A 129 -10.63 -7.02 -13.74
C THR A 129 -9.70 -5.99 -13.08
N PRO A 130 -8.71 -5.38 -13.76
CA PRO A 130 -7.85 -4.37 -13.13
C PRO A 130 -8.59 -3.14 -12.61
N GLN A 131 -9.61 -2.65 -13.34
CA GLN A 131 -10.40 -1.49 -12.97
C GLN A 131 -11.25 -1.78 -11.72
N ILE A 132 -11.89 -2.95 -11.68
CA ILE A 132 -12.64 -3.41 -10.50
C ILE A 132 -11.70 -3.53 -9.30
N GLY A 133 -10.49 -4.07 -9.49
CA GLY A 133 -9.48 -4.13 -8.43
C GLY A 133 -9.09 -2.76 -7.89
N ALA A 134 -8.95 -1.75 -8.74
CA ALA A 134 -8.69 -0.37 -8.31
C ALA A 134 -9.80 0.14 -7.37
N VAL A 135 -11.06 -0.07 -7.76
CA VAL A 135 -12.24 0.31 -6.97
C VAL A 135 -12.27 -0.46 -5.64
N PHE A 136 -11.97 -1.75 -5.63
CA PHE A 136 -11.91 -2.53 -4.39
C PHE A 136 -10.71 -2.16 -3.50
N GLY A 137 -9.64 -1.61 -4.09
CA GLY A 137 -8.58 -0.94 -3.33
C GLY A 137 -9.11 0.21 -2.48
N MET A 138 -10.15 0.93 -2.94
CA MET A 138 -10.84 1.94 -2.13
C MET A 138 -11.59 1.29 -0.96
N SER A 139 -12.27 0.16 -1.17
CA SER A 139 -12.92 -0.57 -0.08
C SER A 139 -11.94 -0.93 1.04
N PHE A 140 -10.72 -1.38 0.68
CA PHE A 140 -9.66 -1.63 1.65
C PHE A 140 -9.18 -0.33 2.35
N LEU A 141 -8.97 0.76 1.62
CA LEU A 141 -8.52 2.03 2.20
C LEU A 141 -9.47 2.57 3.27
N PHE A 142 -10.77 2.37 3.08
CA PHE A 142 -11.84 2.86 3.95
C PHE A 142 -12.30 1.85 5.01
N MET A 143 -11.60 0.73 5.19
CA MET A 143 -11.88 -0.18 6.30
C MET A 143 -11.62 0.54 7.63
N ASP A 144 -12.65 0.60 8.48
CA ASP A 144 -12.62 1.23 9.81
C ASP A 144 -12.60 0.20 10.95
N SER A 145 -12.52 -1.09 10.63
CA SER A 145 -12.40 -2.18 11.61
C SER A 145 -11.03 -2.29 12.27
N PHE A 146 -10.01 -1.56 11.78
CA PHE A 146 -8.67 -1.53 12.37
C PHE A 146 -7.99 -0.19 12.13
N THR A 147 -7.13 0.22 13.07
CA THR A 147 -6.42 1.51 13.04
C THR A 147 -4.92 1.39 12.89
N ILE A 148 -4.31 0.22 13.17
CA ILE A 148 -2.84 0.06 13.24
C ILE A 148 -2.30 -1.22 12.57
N PHE A 149 -3.12 -1.95 11.80
CA PHE A 149 -2.58 -3.07 10.99
C PHE A 149 -1.74 -2.54 9.81
N GLY A 150 -2.11 -1.37 9.28
CA GLY A 150 -1.41 -0.66 8.22
C GLY A 150 -2.08 -0.75 6.85
N GLY A 151 -1.75 0.22 5.99
CA GLY A 151 -2.16 0.26 4.59
C GLY A 151 -3.50 0.93 4.31
N ASN A 152 -4.44 0.93 5.24
CA ASN A 152 -5.68 1.71 5.15
C ASN A 152 -5.44 3.18 5.55
N ILE A 153 -6.47 4.02 5.40
CA ILE A 153 -6.39 5.45 5.76
C ILE A 153 -6.18 5.61 7.27
N ALA A 154 -6.91 4.86 8.11
CA ALA A 154 -6.76 4.93 9.56
C ALA A 154 -5.33 4.62 10.00
N GLY A 155 -4.70 3.56 9.48
CA GLY A 155 -3.28 3.26 9.71
C GLY A 155 -2.35 4.38 9.25
N SER A 156 -2.61 4.97 8.09
CA SER A 156 -1.80 6.09 7.60
C SER A 156 -1.90 7.30 8.53
N MET A 157 -3.10 7.62 9.03
CA MET A 157 -3.36 8.68 10.01
C MET A 157 -2.80 8.35 11.40
N ALA A 158 -2.69 7.07 11.76
CA ALA A 158 -2.05 6.65 13.00
C ALA A 158 -0.52 6.84 12.97
N GLY A 159 0.10 6.94 11.79
CA GLY A 159 1.55 7.09 11.60
C GLY A 159 2.17 6.08 10.63
N GLU A 160 1.39 5.15 10.12
CA GLU A 160 1.86 3.99 9.35
C GLU A 160 1.85 4.24 7.83
N TYR A 161 1.95 5.51 7.43
CA TYR A 161 1.86 5.92 6.04
C TYR A 161 2.99 5.33 5.17
N SER A 162 4.18 5.14 5.73
CA SER A 162 5.30 4.50 5.04
C SER A 162 5.07 3.01 4.80
N TYR A 163 4.36 2.33 5.71
CA TYR A 163 3.89 0.95 5.51
C TYR A 163 2.94 0.88 4.32
N GLY A 164 1.99 1.81 4.21
CA GLY A 164 1.02 1.85 3.10
C GLY A 164 1.70 2.00 1.73
N LEU A 165 2.71 2.88 1.63
CA LEU A 165 3.50 3.02 0.40
C LEU A 165 4.26 1.72 0.07
N SER A 166 4.93 1.13 1.05
CA SER A 166 5.67 -0.14 0.86
C SER A 166 4.73 -1.27 0.43
N LEU A 167 3.55 -1.39 1.02
CA LEU A 167 2.54 -2.38 0.65
C LEU A 167 2.14 -2.24 -0.82
N GLY A 168 1.80 -1.02 -1.27
CA GLY A 168 1.51 -0.76 -2.68
C GLY A 168 2.68 -1.09 -3.62
N LEU A 169 3.90 -0.72 -3.24
CA LEU A 169 5.11 -1.04 -4.01
C LEU A 169 5.34 -2.56 -4.09
N CYS A 170 5.07 -3.30 -3.02
CA CYS A 170 5.15 -4.77 -3.00
C CYS A 170 4.13 -5.41 -3.97
N LEU A 171 2.90 -4.88 -4.09
CA LEU A 171 1.93 -5.35 -5.08
C LEU A 171 2.46 -5.15 -6.51
N VAL A 172 3.00 -3.98 -6.81
CA VAL A 172 3.58 -3.69 -8.13
C VAL A 172 4.79 -4.59 -8.39
N PHE A 173 5.66 -4.77 -7.40
CA PHE A 173 6.81 -5.67 -7.49
C PHE A 173 6.39 -7.10 -7.85
N VAL A 174 5.39 -7.65 -7.15
CA VAL A 174 4.85 -9.00 -7.40
C VAL A 174 4.39 -9.13 -8.87
N GLY A 175 3.68 -8.14 -9.38
CA GLY A 175 3.28 -8.09 -10.79
C GLY A 175 4.47 -8.01 -11.75
N LEU A 176 5.49 -7.20 -11.45
CA LEU A 176 6.69 -7.05 -12.28
C LEU A 176 7.50 -8.34 -12.33
N VAL A 177 7.69 -9.03 -11.21
CA VAL A 177 8.38 -10.33 -11.17
C VAL A 177 7.59 -11.37 -11.95
N TYR A 178 6.27 -11.40 -11.83
CA TYR A 178 5.44 -12.26 -12.67
C TYR A 178 5.72 -12.01 -14.17
N ARG A 179 5.79 -10.76 -14.62
CA ARG A 179 6.15 -10.41 -16.02
C ARG A 179 7.54 -10.86 -16.42
N ILE A 180 8.53 -10.69 -15.55
CA ILE A 180 9.93 -11.11 -15.77
C ILE A 180 9.99 -12.63 -15.97
N LEU A 181 9.24 -13.39 -15.18
CA LEU A 181 9.26 -14.85 -15.20
C LEU A 181 8.39 -15.45 -16.30
N THR A 182 7.45 -14.68 -16.85
CA THR A 182 6.54 -15.12 -17.93
C THR A 182 6.90 -14.57 -19.31
N GLY A 183 7.89 -13.67 -19.43
CA GLY A 183 8.61 -13.42 -20.71
C GLY A 183 9.01 -11.97 -20.98
N GLU A 184 8.20 -10.98 -20.59
CA GLU A 184 8.34 -9.58 -20.99
C GLU A 184 8.40 -8.67 -19.76
N GLY A 185 9.48 -8.80 -18.98
CA GLY A 185 9.70 -7.98 -17.79
C GLY A 185 11.07 -7.32 -17.81
N ARG A 186 11.17 -6.19 -17.10
CA ARG A 186 12.39 -5.39 -16.96
C ARG A 186 12.96 -5.62 -15.55
N PRO A 187 14.00 -6.46 -15.37
CA PRO A 187 14.56 -6.77 -14.04
C PRO A 187 14.97 -5.53 -13.25
N ILE A 188 15.54 -4.53 -13.93
CA ILE A 188 15.96 -3.28 -13.28
C ILE A 188 14.78 -2.52 -12.69
N LEU A 189 13.64 -2.44 -13.38
CA LEU A 189 12.45 -1.79 -12.84
C LEU A 189 11.94 -2.50 -11.59
N ALA A 190 11.91 -3.84 -11.59
CA ALA A 190 11.53 -4.60 -10.40
C ALA A 190 12.52 -4.37 -9.25
N ALA A 191 13.82 -4.29 -9.53
CA ALA A 191 14.83 -3.98 -8.52
C ALA A 191 14.64 -2.59 -7.90
N LEU A 192 14.36 -1.57 -8.72
CA LEU A 192 14.09 -0.20 -8.25
C LEU A 192 12.82 -0.15 -7.37
N VAL A 193 11.75 -0.84 -7.79
CA VAL A 193 10.50 -0.91 -7.01
C VAL A 193 10.72 -1.66 -5.69
N LEU A 194 11.50 -2.75 -5.69
CA LEU A 194 11.84 -3.46 -4.46
C LEU A 194 12.70 -2.61 -3.53
N ALA A 195 13.69 -1.91 -4.07
CA ALA A 195 14.54 -1.00 -3.29
C ALA A 195 13.69 0.11 -2.64
N ALA A 196 12.75 0.68 -3.40
CA ALA A 196 11.80 1.65 -2.86
C ALA A 196 10.93 1.05 -1.74
N ALA A 197 10.39 -0.17 -1.93
CA ALA A 197 9.58 -0.84 -0.90
C ALA A 197 10.39 -1.09 0.39
N VAL A 198 11.63 -1.58 0.27
CA VAL A 198 12.55 -1.80 1.40
C VAL A 198 12.84 -0.50 2.15
N LEU A 199 13.16 0.57 1.43
CA LEU A 199 13.46 1.88 2.02
C LEU A 199 12.20 2.61 2.51
N SER A 200 10.99 2.15 2.18
CA SER A 200 9.73 2.62 2.75
C SER A 200 9.33 1.87 4.01
N HIS A 201 9.33 0.53 4.00
CA HIS A 201 8.97 -0.30 5.15
C HIS A 201 9.33 -1.77 4.92
N LEU A 202 10.00 -2.42 5.88
CA LEU A 202 10.41 -3.83 5.74
C LEU A 202 9.28 -4.85 5.92
N VAL A 203 8.28 -4.58 6.77
CA VAL A 203 7.23 -5.58 7.08
C VAL A 203 6.45 -6.07 5.84
N PRO A 204 5.94 -5.20 4.94
CA PRO A 204 5.33 -5.68 3.69
C PRO A 204 6.29 -6.47 2.78
N VAL A 205 7.60 -6.17 2.84
CA VAL A 205 8.63 -6.87 2.05
C VAL A 205 8.81 -8.34 2.50
N ILE A 206 8.43 -8.69 3.72
CA ILE A 206 8.42 -10.11 4.17
C ILE A 206 7.55 -10.96 3.23
N MET A 207 6.41 -10.43 2.76
CA MET A 207 5.56 -11.10 1.76
C MET A 207 6.32 -11.35 0.44
N VAL A 208 7.14 -10.39 0.02
CA VAL A 208 7.93 -10.49 -1.22
C VAL A 208 8.93 -11.64 -1.14
N VAL A 209 9.56 -11.84 0.02
CA VAL A 209 10.45 -12.98 0.24
C VAL A 209 9.65 -14.28 0.26
N ALA A 210 8.50 -14.29 0.94
CA ALA A 210 7.66 -15.48 1.06
C ALA A 210 7.07 -15.97 -0.26
N VAL A 211 6.86 -15.11 -1.26
CA VAL A 211 6.34 -15.50 -2.59
C VAL A 211 7.40 -16.13 -3.51
N LEU A 212 8.69 -16.08 -3.13
CA LEU A 212 9.80 -16.60 -3.93
C LEU A 212 9.62 -18.05 -4.40
N PRO A 213 9.12 -19.01 -3.59
CA PRO A 213 8.90 -20.38 -4.06
C PRO A 213 7.88 -20.46 -5.20
N VAL A 214 6.81 -19.66 -5.16
CA VAL A 214 5.81 -19.58 -6.24
C VAL A 214 6.46 -19.06 -7.52
N PHE A 215 7.25 -18.00 -7.40
CA PHE A 215 8.02 -17.44 -8.51
C PHE A 215 9.05 -18.42 -9.06
N TRP A 216 9.75 -19.15 -8.21
CA TRP A 216 10.69 -20.19 -8.63
C TRP A 216 10.00 -21.24 -9.49
N VAL A 217 8.87 -21.79 -9.04
CA VAL A 217 8.10 -22.80 -9.79
C VAL A 217 7.62 -22.24 -11.13
N LEU A 218 7.07 -21.02 -11.15
CA LEU A 218 6.59 -20.37 -12.38
C LEU A 218 7.73 -20.13 -13.38
N GLY A 219 8.86 -19.60 -12.90
CA GLY A 219 10.02 -19.30 -13.71
C GLY A 219 10.65 -20.56 -14.30
N VAL A 220 10.93 -21.57 -13.46
CA VAL A 220 11.58 -22.81 -13.87
C VAL A 220 10.77 -23.52 -14.96
N ARG A 221 9.44 -23.60 -14.79
CA ARG A 221 8.56 -24.21 -15.80
C ARG A 221 8.53 -23.47 -17.13
N THR A 222 8.81 -22.17 -17.14
CA THR A 222 8.69 -21.34 -18.34
C THR A 222 10.02 -21.16 -19.07
N HIS A 223 11.13 -21.02 -18.32
CA HIS A 223 12.43 -20.61 -18.85
C HIS A 223 13.59 -21.50 -18.40
N GLY A 224 13.33 -22.53 -17.59
CA GLY A 224 14.36 -23.36 -16.98
C GLY A 224 15.05 -22.71 -15.76
N ARG A 225 15.81 -23.52 -15.02
CA ARG A 225 16.45 -23.14 -13.75
C ARG A 225 17.46 -22.00 -13.91
N ARG A 226 18.37 -22.11 -14.87
CA ARG A 226 19.47 -21.14 -15.06
C ARG A 226 18.96 -19.72 -15.34
N ARG A 227 18.00 -19.58 -16.27
CA ARG A 227 17.45 -18.27 -16.66
C ARG A 227 16.58 -17.66 -15.56
N THR A 228 15.84 -18.49 -14.83
CA THR A 228 15.05 -18.06 -13.67
C THR A 228 15.96 -17.51 -12.57
N LEU A 229 16.99 -18.28 -12.20
CA LEU A 229 17.97 -17.87 -11.20
C LEU A 229 18.66 -16.57 -11.62
N GLY A 230 19.14 -16.47 -12.87
CA GLY A 230 19.80 -15.25 -13.35
C GLY A 230 18.89 -14.01 -13.29
N ARG A 231 17.61 -14.15 -13.67
CA ARG A 231 16.64 -13.04 -13.59
C ARG A 231 16.37 -12.61 -12.16
N LEU A 232 16.13 -13.55 -11.25
CA LEU A 232 15.90 -13.25 -9.83
C LEU A 232 17.17 -12.67 -9.19
N ALA A 233 18.34 -13.23 -9.49
CA ALA A 233 19.63 -12.72 -8.99
C ALA A 233 19.87 -11.27 -9.39
N VAL A 234 19.55 -10.88 -10.62
CA VAL A 234 19.63 -9.46 -11.04
C VAL A 234 18.66 -8.59 -10.23
N VAL A 235 17.39 -9.02 -10.07
CA VAL A 235 16.39 -8.24 -9.32
C VAL A 235 16.82 -8.03 -7.87
N PHE A 236 17.12 -9.11 -7.15
CA PHE A 236 17.46 -9.05 -5.73
C PHE A 236 18.86 -8.50 -5.50
N GLY A 237 19.83 -8.81 -6.35
CA GLY A 237 21.19 -8.29 -6.27
C GLY A 237 21.23 -6.78 -6.46
N VAL A 238 20.55 -6.24 -7.49
CA VAL A 238 20.49 -4.79 -7.71
C VAL A 238 19.72 -4.11 -6.58
N ALA A 239 18.58 -4.65 -6.14
CA ALA A 239 17.84 -4.08 -5.01
C ALA A 239 18.68 -4.08 -3.71
N PHE A 240 19.45 -5.14 -3.46
CA PHE A 240 20.38 -5.20 -2.33
C PHE A 240 21.49 -4.15 -2.45
N CYS A 241 22.12 -3.99 -3.61
CA CYS A 241 23.13 -2.94 -3.82
C CYS A 241 22.56 -1.54 -3.59
N LEU A 242 21.32 -1.28 -4.03
CA LEU A 242 20.66 0.02 -3.87
C LEU A 242 20.25 0.32 -2.42
N THR A 243 20.01 -0.71 -1.60
CA THR A 243 19.53 -0.57 -0.22
C THR A 243 20.57 -0.92 0.84
N GLY A 244 21.70 -1.47 0.42
CA GLY A 244 22.74 -2.00 1.30
C GLY A 244 23.33 -0.96 2.24
N PHE A 245 23.39 0.31 1.82
CA PHE A 245 23.82 1.43 2.66
C PHE A 245 22.97 1.58 3.93
N TRP A 246 21.73 1.10 3.92
CA TRP A 246 20.80 1.16 5.04
C TRP A 246 20.54 -0.22 5.65
N VAL A 247 20.29 -1.25 4.82
CA VAL A 247 19.95 -2.61 5.29
C VAL A 247 21.10 -3.25 6.08
N ILE A 248 22.34 -3.13 5.60
CA ILE A 248 23.51 -3.71 6.29
C ILE A 248 23.67 -3.10 7.69
N PRO A 249 23.74 -1.76 7.85
CA PRO A 249 23.84 -1.16 9.18
C PRO A 249 22.61 -1.37 10.07
N PHE A 250 21.41 -1.50 9.50
CA PHE A 250 20.20 -1.87 10.23
C PHE A 250 20.33 -3.28 10.83
N LEU A 251 20.66 -4.28 10.00
CA LEU A 251 20.79 -5.67 10.43
C LEU A 251 21.91 -5.85 11.45
N ALA A 252 23.04 -5.18 11.26
CA ALA A 252 24.16 -5.20 12.22
C ALA A 252 23.79 -4.63 13.60
N ARG A 253 22.70 -3.86 13.70
CA ARG A 253 22.24 -3.19 14.92
C ARG A 253 20.84 -3.61 15.34
N ILE A 254 20.29 -4.68 14.76
CA ILE A 254 18.89 -5.06 14.98
C ILE A 254 18.59 -5.37 16.45
N SER A 255 19.60 -5.83 17.20
CA SER A 255 19.51 -6.08 18.65
C SER A 255 19.26 -4.82 19.48
N TYR A 256 19.52 -3.63 18.94
CA TYR A 256 19.25 -2.34 19.59
C TYR A 256 17.87 -1.77 19.21
N THR A 257 17.09 -2.46 18.38
CA THR A 257 15.74 -2.03 18.06
C THR A 257 14.82 -2.22 19.26
N THR A 258 13.90 -1.28 19.45
CA THR A 258 12.86 -1.42 20.48
C THR A 258 11.96 -2.60 20.14
N ASN A 259 11.77 -3.49 21.10
CA ASN A 259 10.72 -4.48 21.05
C ASN A 259 9.54 -3.96 21.90
N MET A 260 8.42 -3.68 21.24
CA MET A 260 7.22 -3.20 21.95
C MET A 260 6.47 -4.31 22.69
N HIS A 261 6.89 -5.58 22.53
CA HIS A 261 6.29 -6.75 23.20
C HIS A 261 4.76 -6.82 23.05
N TRP A 262 4.23 -6.43 21.88
CA TRP A 262 2.80 -6.54 21.59
C TRP A 262 2.35 -7.99 21.68
N THR A 263 1.24 -8.20 22.39
CA THR A 263 0.53 -9.48 22.38
C THR A 263 0.00 -9.73 20.97
N GLN A 264 0.29 -10.92 20.43
CA GLN A 264 -0.26 -11.33 19.15
C GLN A 264 -1.78 -11.46 19.26
N ILE A 265 -2.50 -11.01 18.24
CA ILE A 265 -3.97 -11.07 18.21
C ILE A 265 -4.44 -12.40 17.62
N GLU A 266 -5.55 -12.92 18.13
CA GLU A 266 -6.06 -14.24 17.75
C GLU A 266 -7.50 -14.18 17.22
N GLY A 267 -7.98 -15.32 16.72
CA GLY A 267 -9.36 -15.49 16.28
C GLY A 267 -9.61 -15.07 14.83
N LEU A 268 -10.75 -15.54 14.30
CA LEU A 268 -11.14 -15.34 12.91
C LEU A 268 -11.75 -13.95 12.65
N GLY A 269 -12.20 -13.24 13.68
CA GLY A 269 -12.83 -11.91 13.55
C GLY A 269 -11.92 -10.90 12.85
N ASN A 270 -10.61 -10.94 13.12
CA ASN A 270 -9.63 -10.09 12.46
C ASN A 270 -9.34 -10.48 11.00
N LEU A 271 -9.73 -11.67 10.55
CA LEU A 271 -9.65 -12.04 9.13
C LEU A 271 -10.96 -11.76 8.39
N PHE A 272 -12.08 -11.68 9.11
CA PHE A 272 -13.42 -11.48 8.54
C PHE A 272 -14.21 -10.37 9.23
N PRO A 273 -13.69 -9.12 9.24
CA PRO A 273 -14.45 -8.01 9.76
C PRO A 273 -15.65 -7.69 8.84
N ARG A 274 -16.60 -6.91 9.36
CA ARG A 274 -17.88 -6.62 8.69
C ARG A 274 -17.73 -6.13 7.24
N GLU A 275 -16.69 -5.35 6.94
CA GLU A 275 -16.52 -4.69 5.64
C GLU A 275 -16.24 -5.69 4.50
N ILE A 276 -15.66 -6.85 4.82
CA ILE A 276 -15.20 -7.79 3.77
C ILE A 276 -16.28 -8.79 3.32
N TRP A 277 -17.37 -8.95 4.09
CA TRP A 277 -18.34 -10.03 3.86
C TRP A 277 -19.00 -9.99 2.48
N ALA A 278 -19.24 -8.79 1.93
CA ALA A 278 -19.75 -8.62 0.57
C ALA A 278 -18.82 -9.18 -0.52
N TYR A 279 -17.54 -9.37 -0.20
CA TYR A 279 -16.49 -9.80 -1.13
C TYR A 279 -16.10 -11.28 -0.94
N VAL A 280 -16.43 -11.89 0.20
CA VAL A 280 -16.08 -13.28 0.52
C VAL A 280 -16.62 -14.26 -0.52
N LEU A 281 -17.92 -14.19 -0.83
CA LEU A 281 -18.55 -15.09 -1.81
C LEU A 281 -17.99 -14.88 -3.24
N PRO A 282 -17.88 -13.64 -3.77
CA PRO A 282 -17.19 -13.40 -5.04
C PRO A 282 -15.74 -13.89 -5.05
N ALA A 283 -14.99 -13.71 -3.97
CA ALA A 283 -13.60 -14.16 -3.88
C ALA A 283 -13.49 -15.70 -3.90
N ALA A 284 -14.34 -16.39 -3.14
CA ALA A 284 -14.40 -17.85 -3.13
C ALA A 284 -14.77 -18.42 -4.51
N ALA A 285 -15.79 -17.84 -5.17
CA ALA A 285 -16.17 -18.20 -6.52
C ALA A 285 -15.04 -17.91 -7.54
N GLY A 286 -14.34 -16.79 -7.39
CA GLY A 286 -13.16 -16.44 -8.18
C GLY A 286 -12.03 -17.46 -8.03
N ALA A 287 -11.71 -17.85 -6.80
CA ALA A 287 -10.72 -18.87 -6.49
C ALA A 287 -11.07 -20.22 -7.10
N LEU A 288 -12.33 -20.66 -6.93
CA LEU A 288 -12.82 -21.92 -7.51
C LEU A 288 -12.69 -21.92 -9.02
N VAL A 289 -13.16 -20.86 -9.70
CA VAL A 289 -13.08 -20.79 -11.16
C VAL A 289 -11.64 -20.69 -11.65
N ALA A 290 -10.77 -19.96 -10.95
CA ALA A 290 -9.34 -19.94 -11.25
C ALA A 290 -8.70 -21.32 -11.16
N PHE A 291 -9.04 -22.07 -10.11
CA PHE A 291 -8.59 -23.46 -9.92
C PHE A 291 -9.08 -24.36 -11.05
N LEU A 292 -10.38 -24.33 -11.36
CA LEU A 292 -10.99 -25.13 -12.44
C LEU A 292 -10.39 -24.79 -13.81
N ARG A 293 -10.09 -23.51 -14.08
CA ARG A 293 -9.44 -23.05 -15.32
C ARG A 293 -7.92 -23.27 -15.32
N ARG A 294 -7.34 -23.76 -14.22
CA ARG A 294 -5.89 -23.87 -14.00
C ARG A 294 -5.16 -22.54 -14.29
N ASP A 295 -5.78 -21.43 -13.94
CA ASP A 295 -5.25 -20.10 -14.17
C ASP A 295 -4.10 -19.81 -13.22
N ARG A 296 -2.87 -19.95 -13.72
CA ARG A 296 -1.65 -19.73 -12.93
C ARG A 296 -1.51 -18.30 -12.42
N ARG A 297 -2.20 -17.32 -13.01
CA ARG A 297 -2.21 -15.93 -12.53
C ARG A 297 -2.82 -15.82 -11.15
N ALA A 298 -3.89 -16.58 -10.90
CA ALA A 298 -4.58 -16.59 -9.63
C ALA A 298 -3.77 -17.27 -8.52
N LEU A 299 -2.75 -18.09 -8.83
CA LEU A 299 -1.84 -18.62 -7.81
C LEU A 299 -1.07 -17.51 -7.09
N VAL A 300 -0.73 -16.43 -7.80
CA VAL A 300 -0.05 -15.28 -7.21
C VAL A 300 -0.98 -14.55 -6.22
N ILE A 301 -2.25 -14.40 -6.58
CA ILE A 301 -3.26 -13.76 -5.73
C ILE A 301 -3.63 -14.67 -4.54
N GLY A 302 -3.83 -15.96 -4.81
CA GLY A 302 -4.09 -16.97 -3.79
C GLY A 302 -2.94 -17.14 -2.82
N PHE A 303 -1.69 -16.94 -3.27
CA PHE A 303 -0.54 -16.87 -2.37
C PHE A 303 -0.65 -15.70 -1.39
N MET A 304 -1.02 -14.50 -1.84
CA MET A 304 -1.19 -13.35 -0.93
C MET A 304 -2.23 -13.66 0.14
N LEU A 305 -3.35 -14.24 -0.28
CA LEU A 305 -4.42 -14.67 0.64
C LEU A 305 -3.89 -15.70 1.65
N ALA A 306 -3.28 -16.79 1.17
CA ALA A 306 -2.73 -17.82 2.04
C ALA A 306 -1.65 -17.28 2.98
N PHE A 307 -0.70 -16.49 2.48
CA PHE A 307 0.37 -15.90 3.28
C PHE A 307 -0.18 -14.96 4.35
N GLY A 308 -1.12 -14.08 4.02
CA GLY A 308 -1.71 -13.16 5.00
C GLY A 308 -2.35 -13.89 6.16
N ALA A 309 -3.13 -14.95 5.89
CA ALA A 309 -3.74 -15.78 6.93
C ALA A 309 -2.70 -16.61 7.72
N LEU A 310 -1.76 -17.26 7.03
CA LEU A 310 -0.73 -18.08 7.70
C LEU A 310 0.18 -17.21 8.56
N ALA A 311 0.64 -16.08 8.06
CA ALA A 311 1.47 -15.16 8.83
C ALA A 311 0.70 -14.57 10.02
N TYR A 312 -0.60 -14.30 9.88
CA TYR A 312 -1.44 -13.92 11.02
C TYR A 312 -1.47 -14.98 12.14
N PHE A 313 -1.68 -16.26 11.81
CA PHE A 313 -1.78 -17.32 12.82
C PHE A 313 -0.43 -17.80 13.37
N PHE A 314 0.63 -17.75 12.57
CA PHE A 314 1.90 -18.42 12.89
C PHE A 314 3.07 -17.46 13.18
N THR A 315 2.87 -16.14 13.16
CA THR A 315 3.93 -15.20 13.58
C THR A 315 4.13 -15.29 15.10
N PRO A 316 5.32 -15.70 15.57
CA PRO A 316 5.58 -15.78 17.01
C PRO A 316 5.64 -14.38 17.63
N PRO A 317 5.44 -14.26 18.96
CA PRO A 317 5.74 -13.04 19.70
C PRO A 317 7.17 -12.55 19.43
N GLY A 318 7.35 -11.26 19.19
CA GLY A 318 8.65 -10.69 18.85
C GLY A 318 8.53 -9.26 18.32
N HIS A 319 9.49 -8.84 17.50
CA HIS A 319 9.53 -7.49 16.93
C HIS A 319 8.42 -7.21 15.91
N VAL A 320 7.76 -8.25 15.38
CA VAL A 320 6.68 -8.11 14.39
C VAL A 320 5.37 -8.55 15.01
N TRP A 321 4.42 -7.64 15.01
CA TRP A 321 3.04 -7.92 15.39
C TRP A 321 2.26 -8.53 14.22
N ASN A 322 1.53 -9.61 14.47
CA ASN A 322 0.89 -10.45 13.46
C ASN A 322 -0.24 -9.75 12.70
N GLY A 323 -0.90 -8.77 13.34
CA GLY A 323 -1.88 -7.87 12.70
C GLY A 323 -1.34 -7.20 11.43
N ARG A 324 -0.03 -6.99 11.35
CA ARG A 324 0.66 -6.40 10.18
C ARG A 324 0.55 -7.22 8.89
N PHE A 325 0.14 -8.49 8.96
CA PHE A 325 -0.01 -9.35 7.78
C PHE A 325 -1.46 -9.47 7.30
N VAL A 326 -2.42 -9.08 8.13
CA VAL A 326 -3.86 -9.09 7.79
C VAL A 326 -4.19 -8.21 6.56
N PRO A 327 -3.56 -7.03 6.35
CA PRO A 327 -3.77 -6.25 5.13
C PRO A 327 -3.53 -7.03 3.83
N VAL A 328 -2.55 -7.94 3.83
CA VAL A 328 -2.22 -8.78 2.67
C VAL A 328 -3.35 -9.78 2.39
N TRP A 329 -3.95 -10.34 3.45
CA TRP A 329 -5.14 -11.20 3.34
C TRP A 329 -6.31 -10.46 2.68
N TYR A 330 -6.63 -9.25 3.17
CA TYR A 330 -7.72 -8.44 2.61
C TYR A 330 -7.48 -8.11 1.13
N LEU A 331 -6.29 -7.64 0.78
CA LEU A 331 -5.95 -7.32 -0.62
C LEU A 331 -6.02 -8.55 -1.53
N GLY A 332 -5.59 -9.71 -1.06
CA GLY A 332 -5.75 -10.98 -1.79
C GLY A 332 -7.22 -11.32 -2.04
N LEU A 333 -8.07 -11.14 -1.04
CA LEU A 333 -9.51 -11.40 -1.12
C LEU A 333 -10.19 -10.44 -2.10
N TYR A 334 -9.91 -9.14 -2.00
CA TYR A 334 -10.40 -8.13 -2.95
C TYR A 334 -9.94 -8.43 -4.38
N CYS A 335 -8.68 -8.84 -4.58
CA CYS A 335 -8.17 -9.20 -5.90
C CYS A 335 -8.87 -10.43 -6.50
N LEU A 336 -9.21 -11.45 -5.69
CA LEU A 336 -9.99 -12.61 -6.15
C LEU A 336 -11.45 -12.26 -6.47
N ALA A 337 -12.07 -11.40 -5.66
CA ALA A 337 -13.40 -10.87 -5.95
C ALA A 337 -13.40 -10.08 -7.28
N ALA A 338 -12.39 -9.24 -7.51
CA ALA A 338 -12.21 -8.52 -8.77
C ALA A 338 -11.96 -9.46 -9.96
N TYR A 339 -11.20 -10.54 -9.74
CA TYR A 339 -11.02 -11.60 -10.75
C TYR A 339 -12.34 -12.27 -11.12
N PHE A 340 -13.19 -12.60 -10.14
CA PHE A 340 -14.52 -13.16 -10.39
C PHE A 340 -15.38 -12.22 -11.25
N LEU A 341 -15.56 -10.98 -10.81
CA LEU A 341 -16.42 -10.01 -11.49
C LEU A 341 -15.88 -9.60 -12.87
N GLY A 342 -14.56 -9.51 -13.04
CA GLY A 342 -13.98 -9.02 -14.29
C GLY A 342 -13.61 -10.12 -15.29
N ALA A 343 -13.31 -11.35 -14.85
CA ALA A 343 -12.89 -12.42 -15.75
C ALA A 343 -13.92 -13.55 -15.86
N VAL A 344 -14.70 -13.83 -14.81
CA VAL A 344 -15.67 -14.93 -14.81
C VAL A 344 -17.01 -14.48 -15.36
N VAL A 345 -17.57 -13.38 -14.81
CA VAL A 345 -18.88 -12.86 -15.23
C VAL A 345 -18.92 -12.58 -16.75
N PRO A 346 -17.97 -11.84 -17.36
CA PRO A 346 -18.01 -11.61 -18.80
C PRO A 346 -17.83 -12.89 -19.63
N SER A 347 -17.08 -13.87 -19.13
CA SER A 347 -16.92 -15.17 -19.81
C SER A 347 -18.25 -15.92 -19.88
N LEU A 348 -19.01 -15.94 -18.78
CA LEU A 348 -20.34 -16.58 -18.73
C LEU A 348 -21.31 -15.90 -19.70
N PHE A 349 -21.35 -14.57 -19.71
CA PHE A 349 -22.21 -13.82 -20.63
C PHE A 349 -21.75 -13.91 -22.10
N SER A 350 -20.45 -14.08 -22.36
CA SER A 350 -19.94 -14.23 -23.72
C SER A 350 -20.39 -15.53 -24.39
N LEU A 351 -20.76 -16.56 -23.62
CA LEU A 351 -21.36 -17.79 -24.15
C LEU A 351 -22.74 -17.53 -24.78
N VAL A 352 -23.44 -16.49 -24.31
CA VAL A 352 -24.80 -16.13 -24.76
C VAL A 352 -24.78 -14.93 -25.71
N TRP A 353 -23.93 -13.93 -25.47
CA TRP A 353 -23.86 -12.68 -26.25
C TRP A 353 -22.43 -12.22 -26.56
N ARG A 354 -21.72 -12.97 -27.42
CA ARG A 354 -20.34 -12.66 -27.86
C ARG A 354 -20.12 -11.22 -28.32
N ARG A 355 -21.08 -10.61 -29.04
CA ARG A 355 -20.96 -9.22 -29.53
C ARG A 355 -21.10 -8.15 -28.44
N ARG A 356 -21.61 -8.49 -27.24
CA ARG A 356 -21.87 -7.52 -26.15
C ARG A 356 -20.95 -7.65 -24.92
N ALA A 357 -20.04 -8.63 -24.89
CA ALA A 357 -19.16 -8.86 -23.73
C ALA A 357 -18.38 -7.62 -23.26
N ARG A 358 -17.97 -6.73 -24.20
CA ARG A 358 -17.29 -5.47 -23.87
C ARG A 358 -18.20 -4.45 -23.20
N LEU A 359 -19.42 -4.29 -23.72
CA LEU A 359 -20.43 -3.43 -23.11
C LEU A 359 -20.75 -3.89 -21.70
N ILE A 360 -20.91 -5.21 -21.52
CA ILE A 360 -21.11 -5.81 -20.19
C ILE A 360 -19.94 -5.46 -19.28
N GLY A 361 -18.69 -5.60 -19.73
CA GLY A 361 -17.52 -5.20 -18.94
C GLY A 361 -17.53 -3.72 -18.53
N VAL A 362 -17.91 -2.81 -19.43
CA VAL A 362 -18.04 -1.37 -19.12
C VAL A 362 -19.16 -1.12 -18.10
N LEU A 363 -20.33 -1.74 -18.29
CA LEU A 363 -21.47 -1.63 -17.38
C LEU A 363 -21.16 -2.22 -16.01
N THR A 364 -20.44 -3.35 -15.94
CA THR A 364 -19.99 -3.96 -14.69
C THR A 364 -19.06 -3.01 -13.94
N VAL A 365 -18.08 -2.40 -14.63
CA VAL A 365 -17.19 -1.42 -13.99
C VAL A 365 -17.96 -0.21 -13.49
N ALA A 366 -18.86 0.34 -14.31
CA ALA A 366 -19.66 1.49 -13.95
C ALA A 366 -20.53 1.18 -12.72
N ALA A 367 -21.24 0.05 -12.72
CA ALA A 367 -22.06 -0.40 -11.61
C ALA A 367 -21.21 -0.60 -10.34
N VAL A 368 -20.10 -1.32 -10.41
CA VAL A 368 -19.20 -1.52 -9.26
C VAL A 368 -18.65 -0.19 -8.74
N THR A 369 -18.25 0.71 -9.63
CA THR A 369 -17.70 2.03 -9.24
C THR A 369 -18.76 2.85 -8.52
N VAL A 370 -19.97 2.97 -9.08
CA VAL A 370 -21.07 3.71 -8.46
C VAL A 370 -21.46 3.09 -7.12
N THR A 371 -21.59 1.76 -7.05
CA THR A 371 -21.98 1.08 -5.81
C THR A 371 -20.94 1.25 -4.71
N VAL A 372 -19.65 0.97 -4.99
CA VAL A 372 -18.60 1.01 -3.97
C VAL A 372 -18.30 2.44 -3.54
N LEU A 373 -18.08 3.34 -4.50
CA LEU A 373 -17.74 4.73 -4.18
C LEU A 373 -18.94 5.48 -3.60
N GLY A 374 -20.15 5.22 -4.10
CA GLY A 374 -21.38 5.74 -3.54
C GLY A 374 -21.61 5.26 -2.11
N TRP A 375 -21.34 3.99 -1.81
CA TRP A 375 -21.40 3.45 -0.45
C TRP A 375 -20.39 4.12 0.49
N ILE A 376 -19.15 4.31 0.05
CA ILE A 376 -18.12 5.02 0.84
C ILE A 376 -18.61 6.43 1.18
N LEU A 377 -19.07 7.18 0.19
CA LEU A 377 -19.57 8.55 0.39
C LEU A 377 -20.82 8.59 1.29
N ALA A 378 -21.74 7.64 1.13
CA ALA A 378 -22.96 7.58 1.93
C ALA A 378 -22.68 7.30 3.41
N ARG A 379 -21.58 6.61 3.71
CA ARG A 379 -21.16 6.28 5.08
C ARG A 379 -20.09 7.22 5.64
N ARG A 380 -19.85 8.36 5.00
CA ARG A 380 -18.81 9.30 5.42
C ARG A 380 -18.91 9.66 6.89
N ASP A 381 -20.11 10.01 7.35
CA ASP A 381 -20.35 10.47 8.72
C ASP A 381 -20.54 9.30 9.73
N ASP A 382 -20.67 8.07 9.24
CA ASP A 382 -20.81 6.86 10.07
C ASP A 382 -19.47 6.28 10.53
N THR A 383 -18.35 6.82 10.04
CA THR A 383 -17.00 6.29 10.28
C THR A 383 -16.07 7.38 10.82
N PHE A 384 -15.10 6.99 11.65
CA PHE A 384 -14.11 7.93 12.18
C PHE A 384 -13.04 8.33 11.15
N VAL A 385 -13.02 7.69 9.98
CA VAL A 385 -11.93 7.84 8.99
C VAL A 385 -11.84 9.29 8.49
N ASP A 386 -12.97 9.91 8.18
CA ASP A 386 -13.02 11.30 7.71
C ASP A 386 -12.63 12.29 8.82
N ASP A 387 -13.09 12.07 10.05
CA ASP A 387 -12.73 12.87 11.21
C ASP A 387 -11.21 12.83 11.46
N TRP A 388 -10.59 11.65 11.42
CA TRP A 388 -9.15 11.50 11.57
C TRP A 388 -8.38 12.24 10.48
N ILE A 389 -8.82 12.18 9.22
CA ILE A 389 -8.18 12.93 8.14
C ILE A 389 -8.28 14.44 8.41
N ARG A 390 -9.47 14.93 8.75
CA ARG A 390 -9.69 16.36 9.02
C ARG A 390 -8.86 16.83 10.20
N THR A 391 -8.88 16.11 11.31
CA THR A 391 -8.15 16.46 12.53
C THR A 391 -6.64 16.42 12.30
N ASN A 392 -6.11 15.34 11.71
CA ASN A 392 -4.68 15.19 11.47
C ASN A 392 -4.14 16.25 10.50
N TYR A 393 -4.85 16.54 9.41
CA TYR A 393 -4.39 17.48 8.39
C TYR A 393 -4.81 18.93 8.64
N ALA A 394 -5.78 19.20 9.52
CA ALA A 394 -6.00 20.55 10.05
C ALA A 394 -4.76 21.02 10.83
N GLY A 395 -4.09 20.08 11.50
CA GLY A 395 -2.81 20.27 12.17
C GLY A 395 -2.93 20.73 13.62
N TYR A 396 -1.80 20.77 14.34
CA TYR A 396 -1.74 21.18 15.74
C TYR A 396 -2.33 22.57 15.95
N GLU A 397 -2.12 23.49 15.02
CA GLU A 397 -2.53 24.89 15.10
C GLU A 397 -4.06 25.09 15.09
N ARG A 398 -4.81 24.04 14.77
CA ARG A 398 -6.28 24.03 14.73
C ARG A 398 -6.88 23.22 15.89
N GLN A 399 -6.07 22.61 16.73
CA GLN A 399 -6.54 21.86 17.90
C GLN A 399 -6.94 22.80 19.04
N ALA A 400 -7.89 22.37 19.87
CA ALA A 400 -8.43 23.18 20.97
C ALA A 400 -7.32 23.62 21.95
N ASP A 401 -6.35 22.76 22.22
CA ASP A 401 -5.27 23.01 23.19
C ASP A 401 -4.03 23.69 22.57
N TRP A 402 -4.11 24.13 21.31
CA TRP A 402 -2.99 24.82 20.66
C TRP A 402 -2.53 26.08 21.38
N PRO A 403 -3.40 26.97 21.88
CA PRO A 403 -2.96 28.15 22.62
C PRO A 403 -2.08 27.81 23.81
N GLN A 404 -2.46 26.78 24.58
CA GLN A 404 -1.74 26.29 25.75
C GLN A 404 -0.40 25.66 25.35
N LEU A 405 -0.38 24.80 24.32
CA LEU A 405 0.87 24.23 23.80
C LEU A 405 1.82 25.33 23.30
N ARG A 406 1.30 26.31 22.56
CA ARG A 406 2.08 27.44 22.05
C ARG A 406 2.66 28.27 23.19
N GLU A 407 1.88 28.51 24.25
CA GLU A 407 2.34 29.19 25.46
C GLU A 407 3.46 28.40 26.14
N LEU A 408 3.28 27.10 26.39
CA LEU A 408 4.31 26.24 26.97
C LEU A 408 5.61 26.26 26.15
N MET A 409 5.52 26.09 24.83
CA MET A 409 6.68 26.09 23.94
C MET A 409 7.35 27.46 23.82
N SER A 410 6.65 28.56 24.13
CA SER A 410 7.25 29.89 24.17
C SER A 410 8.16 30.09 25.39
N HIS A 411 7.92 29.35 26.48
CA HIS A 411 8.76 29.36 27.69
C HIS A 411 9.95 28.40 27.61
N VAL A 412 9.96 27.48 26.65
CA VAL A 412 11.07 26.53 26.39
C VAL A 412 12.08 27.13 25.38
N LYS A 413 11.86 28.36 24.91
CA LYS A 413 12.85 29.08 24.10
C LYS A 413 13.93 29.66 25.01
N ASP A 414 14.93 28.84 25.31
CA ASP A 414 16.30 29.24 25.62
C ASP A 414 17.28 28.20 25.07
#